data_AF-A0A1Y3BGL5-F1
#
_entry.id   AF-A0A1Y3BGL5-F1
#
_cell.length_a   1.000
_cell.length_b   1.000
_cell.length_c   1.000
_cell.angle_alpha   90.00
_cell.angle_beta   90.00
_cell.angle_gamma   90.00
#
_symmetry.space_group_name_H-M   'P 1'
#
loop_
_entity.id
_entity.type
_entity.pdbx_description
1 polymer ?
#
loop_
_entity_poly.entity_id
_entity_poly.type
_entity_poly.pdbx_seq_one_letter_code
_entity_poly.pdbx_strand_id
1 'polypeptide(L)'
;MQTVLDECTGAWGIKVERVEIKDVRLPVQLQRAMAAEAEAAREARAKVIAAEGEQKSARALKEAAEVIAQSPAALQLRYLQTLNTISAEKNSTIIFPLPIDFISHFIRPNV
;
A
#
# COMPACT_ATOMS: atom_id res chain seq x y z
N MET A 1 -30.39 21.69 -15.50
CA MET A 1 -30.76 21.20 -16.84
C MET A 1 -32.22 20.77 -16.86
N GLN A 2 -32.65 19.88 -15.97
CA GLN A 2 -34.06 19.47 -15.84
C GLN A 2 -35.03 20.65 -15.66
N THR A 3 -34.72 21.60 -14.79
CA THR A 3 -35.55 22.80 -14.54
C THR A 3 -35.78 23.66 -15.78
N VAL A 4 -34.73 23.86 -16.60
CA VAL A 4 -34.80 24.64 -17.83
C VAL A 4 -35.72 23.98 -18.87
N LEU A 5 -35.67 22.65 -18.98
CA LEU A 5 -36.52 21.91 -19.90
C LEU A 5 -37.97 21.86 -19.42
N ASP A 6 -38.21 21.67 -18.11
CA ASP A 6 -39.56 21.62 -17.53
C ASP A 6 -40.29 22.96 -17.65
N GLU A 7 -39.57 24.08 -17.48
CA GLU A 7 -40.11 25.43 -17.71
C GLU A 7 -40.52 25.66 -19.17
N CYS A 8 -39.75 25.17 -20.14
CA CYS A 8 -40.09 25.28 -21.56
C CYS A 8 -41.26 24.38 -21.98
N THR A 9 -41.42 23.20 -21.36
CA THR A 9 -42.47 22.24 -21.74
C THR A 9 -43.77 22.40 -20.96
N GLY A 10 -43.77 23.19 -19.88
CA GLY A 10 -44.98 23.48 -19.09
C GLY A 10 -46.10 24.14 -19.90
N ALA A 11 -45.78 24.98 -20.89
CA ALA A 11 -46.77 25.60 -21.78
C ALA A 11 -47.51 24.60 -22.67
N TRP A 12 -46.94 23.39 -22.86
CA TRP A 12 -47.55 22.29 -23.61
C TRP A 12 -48.21 21.24 -22.71
N GLY A 13 -48.21 21.45 -21.39
CA GLY A 13 -48.77 20.51 -20.42
C GLY A 13 -47.93 19.23 -20.23
N ILE A 14 -46.65 19.26 -20.62
CA ILE A 14 -45.74 18.11 -20.55
C ILE A 14 -44.80 18.29 -19.34
N LYS A 15 -44.78 17.30 -18.44
CA LYS A 15 -43.92 17.28 -17.25
C LYS A 15 -42.68 16.43 -17.49
N VAL A 16 -41.49 16.97 -17.22
CA VAL A 16 -40.22 16.28 -17.44
C VAL A 16 -39.77 15.53 -16.17
N GLU A 17 -39.85 14.20 -16.18
CA GLU A 17 -39.48 13.38 -15.00
C GLU A 17 -37.97 13.18 -14.82
N ARG A 18 -37.20 13.08 -15.91
CA ARG A 18 -35.77 12.74 -15.88
C ARG A 18 -35.05 13.26 -17.12
N VAL A 19 -33.86 13.81 -16.92
CA VAL A 19 -32.97 14.24 -18.00
C VAL A 19 -31.63 13.53 -17.82
N GLU A 20 -31.22 12.77 -18.82
CA GLU A 20 -29.94 12.07 -18.85
C GLU A 20 -29.19 12.44 -20.13
N ILE A 21 -27.88 12.61 -20.01
CA ILE A 21 -27.00 12.83 -21.16
C ILE A 21 -26.74 11.46 -21.78
N LYS A 22 -27.19 11.28 -23.03
CA LYS A 22 -27.09 10.01 -23.74
C LYS A 22 -25.70 9.76 -24.34
N ASP A 23 -25.11 10.80 -24.94
CA ASP A 23 -23.80 10.70 -25.59
C ASP A 23 -23.09 12.05 -25.61
N VAL A 24 -21.78 12.04 -25.35
CA VAL A 24 -20.89 13.19 -25.53
C VAL A 24 -19.76 12.74 -26.46
N ARG A 25 -19.65 13.39 -27.62
CA ARG A 25 -18.60 13.08 -28.59
C ARG A 25 -17.46 14.09 -28.45
N LEU A 26 -16.30 13.61 -28.05
CA LEU A 26 -15.06 14.38 -28.08
C LEU A 26 -14.27 14.06 -29.34
N PRO A 27 -13.54 15.03 -29.92
CA PRO A 27 -12.61 14.75 -31.01
C PRO A 27 -11.55 13.73 -30.58
N VAL A 28 -11.25 12.76 -31.44
CA VAL A 28 -10.32 11.65 -31.15
C VAL A 28 -8.93 12.17 -30.74
N GLN A 29 -8.49 13.29 -31.32
CA GLN A 29 -7.20 13.92 -30.98
C GLN A 29 -7.17 14.42 -29.53
N LEU A 30 -8.24 15.07 -29.08
CA LEU A 30 -8.35 15.59 -27.72
C LEU A 30 -8.51 14.45 -26.70
N GLN A 31 -9.27 13.41 -27.03
CA GLN A 31 -9.42 12.24 -26.17
C GLN A 31 -8.07 11.55 -25.91
N ARG A 32 -7.21 11.44 -26.94
CA ARG A 32 -5.86 10.87 -26.80
C ARG A 32 -4.94 11.76 -25.96
N ALA A 33 -4.97 13.07 -26.18
CA ALA A 33 -4.18 14.02 -25.39
C ALA A 33 -4.58 14.00 -23.91
N MET A 34 -5.88 14.01 -23.62
CA MET A 34 -6.40 13.91 -22.25
C MET A 34 -6.06 12.58 -21.59
N ALA A 35 -6.12 11.46 -22.33
CA ALA A 35 -5.74 10.16 -21.79
C ALA A 35 -4.24 10.12 -21.43
N ALA A 36 -3.37 10.63 -22.30
CA ALA A 36 -1.94 10.69 -22.04
C ALA A 36 -1.59 11.58 -20.84
N GLU A 37 -2.24 12.74 -20.71
CA GLU A 37 -2.07 13.63 -19.56
C GLU A 37 -2.57 12.99 -18.26
N ALA A 38 -3.74 12.34 -18.30
CA ALA A 38 -4.31 11.65 -17.15
C ALA A 38 -3.41 10.50 -16.68
N GLU A 39 -2.84 9.72 -17.61
CA GLU A 39 -1.90 8.64 -17.29
C GLU A 39 -0.64 9.20 -16.61
N ALA A 40 -0.02 10.24 -17.20
CA ALA A 40 1.17 10.86 -16.64
C ALA A 40 0.92 11.45 -15.23
N ALA A 41 -0.22 12.12 -15.04
CA ALA A 41 -0.61 12.65 -13.73
C ALA A 41 -0.85 11.52 -12.71
N ARG A 42 -1.45 10.41 -13.14
CA ARG A 42 -1.68 9.24 -12.29
C ARG A 42 -0.37 8.58 -11.88
N GLU A 43 0.55 8.34 -12.81
CA GLU A 43 1.86 7.77 -12.53
C GLU A 43 2.69 8.65 -11.59
N ALA A 44 2.69 9.97 -11.82
CA ALA A 44 3.39 10.91 -10.95
C ALA A 44 2.84 10.85 -9.52
N ARG A 45 1.52 10.86 -9.35
CA ARG A 45 0.88 10.72 -8.03
C ARG A 45 1.19 9.37 -7.38
N ALA A 46 1.17 8.29 -8.15
CA ALA A 46 1.50 6.96 -7.64
C ALA A 46 2.93 6.91 -7.08
N LYS A 47 3.90 7.52 -7.76
CA LYS A 47 5.29 7.61 -7.27
C LYS A 47 5.40 8.40 -5.97
N VAL A 48 4.70 9.53 -5.85
CA VAL A 48 4.69 10.33 -4.61
C VAL A 48 4.11 9.52 -3.45
N ILE A 49 2.97 8.86 -3.66
CA ILE A 49 2.32 8.04 -2.63
C ILE A 49 3.22 6.87 -2.21
N ALA A 50 3.88 6.22 -3.16
CA ALA A 50 4.81 5.14 -2.87
C ALA A 50 6.00 5.63 -2.02
N ALA A 51 6.62 6.76 -2.40
CA ALA A 51 7.74 7.34 -1.66
C ALA A 51 7.34 7.77 -0.23
N GLU A 52 6.16 8.38 -0.07
CA GLU A 52 5.63 8.72 1.26
C GLU A 52 5.31 7.48 2.10
N GLY A 53 4.76 6.44 1.47
CA GLY A 53 4.50 5.15 2.11
C GLY A 53 5.79 4.48 2.59
N GLU A 54 6.83 4.50 1.76
CA GLU A 54 8.15 3.97 2.09
C GLU A 54 8.78 4.75 3.26
N GLN A 55 8.73 6.09 3.24
CA GLN A 55 9.24 6.91 4.33
C GLN A 55 8.53 6.62 5.67
N LYS A 56 7.19 6.53 5.66
CA LYS A 56 6.40 6.19 6.85
C LYS A 56 6.75 4.79 7.37
N SER A 57 6.89 3.83 6.46
CA SER A 57 7.25 2.45 6.81
C SER A 57 8.65 2.37 7.41
N ALA A 58 9.62 3.04 6.81
CA ALA A 58 11.00 3.11 7.31
C ALA A 58 11.06 3.73 8.72
N ARG A 59 10.29 4.80 8.96
CA ARG A 59 10.22 5.44 10.28
C ARG A 59 9.63 4.50 11.33
N ALA A 60 8.53 3.82 11.03
CA ALA A 60 7.93 2.85 11.95
C ALA A 60 8.87 1.67 12.24
N LEU A 61 9.59 1.17 11.22
CA LEU A 61 10.59 0.11 11.40
C LEU A 61 11.77 0.57 12.27
N LYS A 62 12.23 1.81 12.10
CA LYS A 62 13.28 2.40 12.94
C LYS A 62 12.85 2.44 14.40
N GLU A 63 11.66 2.96 14.66
CA GLU A 63 11.10 3.04 16.02
C GLU A 63 10.94 1.65 16.65
N ALA A 64 10.42 0.68 15.90
CA ALA A 64 10.35 -0.70 16.35
C ALA A 64 11.73 -1.29 16.66
N ALA A 65 12.74 -1.00 15.84
CA ALA A 65 14.11 -1.45 16.07
C ALA A 65 14.73 -0.81 17.33
N GLU A 66 14.49 0.49 17.56
CA GLU A 66 14.94 1.19 18.77
C GLU A 66 14.32 0.58 20.04
N VAL A 67 13.00 0.31 20.01
CA VAL A 67 12.31 -0.35 21.14
C VAL A 67 12.87 -1.74 21.40
N ILE A 68 13.16 -2.51 20.35
CA ILE A 68 13.77 -3.84 20.50
C ILE A 68 15.20 -3.75 21.04
N ALA A 69 15.97 -2.75 20.63
CA ALA A 69 17.33 -2.54 21.12
C ALA A 69 17.37 -2.20 22.62
N GLN A 70 16.33 -1.55 23.15
CA GLN A 70 16.25 -1.24 24.59
C GLN A 70 16.10 -2.48 25.48
N SER A 71 15.58 -3.60 24.95
CA SER A 71 15.39 -4.83 25.74
C SER A 71 15.95 -6.04 24.99
N PRO A 72 17.09 -6.60 25.42
CA PRO A 72 17.67 -7.81 24.83
C PRO A 72 16.69 -9.01 24.79
N ALA A 73 15.78 -9.10 25.77
CA ALA A 73 14.75 -10.13 25.81
C ALA A 73 13.72 -10.02 24.67
N ALA A 74 13.49 -8.82 24.12
CA ALA A 74 12.58 -8.62 22.99
C ALA A 74 13.09 -9.30 21.71
N LEU A 75 14.42 -9.30 21.50
CA LEU A 75 15.04 -9.96 20.35
C LEU A 75 14.95 -11.48 20.46
N GLN A 76 15.08 -12.01 21.68
CA GLN A 76 14.87 -13.44 21.96
C GLN A 76 13.41 -13.85 21.77
N LEU A 77 12.43 -13.05 22.21
CA LEU A 77 11.01 -13.31 21.97
C LEU A 77 10.68 -13.29 20.47
N ARG A 78 11.24 -12.32 19.72
CA ARG A 78 11.07 -12.27 18.26
C ARG A 78 11.68 -13.50 17.58
N TYR A 79 12.85 -13.95 18.03
CA TYR A 79 13.46 -15.18 17.56
C TYR A 79 12.55 -16.41 17.79
N LEU A 80 11.97 -16.55 19.00
CA LEU A 80 11.04 -17.63 19.31
C LEU A 80 9.74 -17.54 18.48
N GLN A 81 9.23 -16.34 18.22
CA GLN A 81 8.07 -16.15 17.33
C GLN A 81 8.39 -16.58 15.90
N THR A 82 9.54 -16.18 15.35
CA THR A 82 9.99 -16.61 14.02
C THR A 82 10.12 -18.13 13.94
N LEU A 83 10.66 -18.78 14.98
CA LEU A 83 10.73 -20.23 15.05
C LEU A 83 9.34 -20.89 15.04
N ASN A 84 8.37 -20.33 15.77
CA ASN A 84 7.00 -20.84 15.77
C ASN A 84 6.34 -20.69 14.38
N THR A 85 6.54 -19.55 13.70
CA THR A 85 6.05 -19.34 12.33
C THR A 85 6.65 -20.35 11.34
N ILE A 86 7.97 -20.56 11.39
CA ILE A 86 8.64 -21.55 10.52
C ILE A 86 8.18 -22.98 10.84
N SER A 87 8.01 -23.31 12.12
CA SER A 87 7.53 -24.64 12.54
C SER A 87 6.10 -24.91 12.10
N ALA A 88 5.26 -23.87 11.98
CA ALA A 88 3.88 -24.01 11.52
C ALA A 88 3.79 -24.36 10.02
N GLU A 89 4.78 -23.95 9.20
CA GLU A 89 4.78 -24.17 7.74
C GLU A 89 5.17 -25.58 7.27
N LYS A 90 5.35 -26.57 8.16
CA LYS A 90 5.65 -27.98 7.81
C LYS A 90 6.80 -28.19 6.80
N ASN A 91 7.88 -27.39 6.87
CA ASN A 91 9.07 -27.62 6.04
C ASN A 91 10.10 -28.52 6.78
N SER A 92 10.47 -29.63 6.15
CA SER A 92 11.33 -30.71 6.69
C SER A 92 12.82 -30.34 6.83
N THR A 93 13.19 -29.08 6.63
CA THR A 93 14.58 -28.60 6.74
C THR A 93 14.62 -27.29 7.51
N ILE A 94 15.01 -27.38 8.78
CA ILE A 94 15.18 -26.23 9.68
C ILE A 94 16.60 -25.72 9.49
N ILE A 95 16.77 -24.63 8.73
CA ILE A 95 18.05 -23.91 8.69
C ILE A 95 18.14 -23.11 9.98
N PHE A 96 19.10 -23.48 10.84
CA PHE A 96 19.27 -22.91 12.17
C PHE A 96 20.40 -21.88 12.15
N PRO A 97 20.11 -20.58 12.01
CA PRO A 97 21.15 -19.55 12.13
C PRO A 97 21.50 -19.39 13.62
N LEU A 98 22.54 -20.09 14.07
CA LEU A 98 23.09 -19.89 15.41
C LEU A 98 23.84 -18.56 15.46
N PRO A 99 23.53 -17.67 16.41
CA PRO A 99 24.35 -16.50 16.67
C PRO A 99 25.76 -16.96 17.06
N ILE A 100 26.78 -16.36 16.44
CA ILE A 100 28.19 -16.73 16.63
C ILE A 100 28.60 -16.53 18.10
N ASP A 101 27.91 -15.66 18.84
CA ASP A 101 28.11 -15.45 20.29
C ASP A 101 27.92 -16.73 21.10
N PHE A 102 26.92 -17.57 20.78
CA PHE A 102 26.72 -18.87 21.44
C PHE A 102 27.84 -19.86 21.09
N ILE A 103 28.33 -19.82 19.85
CA ILE A 103 29.42 -20.67 19.38
C ILE A 103 30.74 -20.27 20.03
N SER A 104 30.97 -18.96 20.24
CA SER A 104 32.19 -18.43 20.85
C SER A 104 32.42 -18.93 22.28
N HIS A 105 31.35 -19.18 23.04
CA HIS A 105 31.41 -19.76 24.38
C HIS A 105 31.82 -21.24 24.37
N PHE A 106 31.53 -21.96 23.28
CA PHE A 106 31.94 -23.36 23.09
C PHE A 106 33.32 -23.51 22.41
N ILE A 107 33.78 -22.50 21.66
CA ILE A 107 35.06 -22.54 20.94
C ILE A 107 36.22 -21.91 21.73
N ARG A 108 35.98 -21.04 22.72
CA ARG A 108 37.06 -20.55 23.59
C ARG A 108 37.45 -21.64 24.60
N PRO A 109 38.65 -22.24 24.50
CA PRO A 109 39.19 -23.02 25.60
C PRO A 109 39.50 -22.04 26.73
N ASN A 110 39.13 -22.37 27.96
CA ASN A 110 39.56 -21.64 29.15
C ASN A 110 41.10 -21.54 29.16
N VAL A 111 41.61 -20.34 28.90
CA VAL A 111 42.93 -19.87 29.34
C VAL A 111 42.78 -18.44 29.83
#